data_AF-A0A2R7J6T5-F1
#
_entry.id   AF-A0A2R7J6T5-F1
#
_cell.length_a   1.000
_cell.length_b   1.000
_cell.length_c   1.000
_cell.angle_alpha   90.00
_cell.angle_beta   90.00
_cell.angle_gamma   90.00
#
_symmetry.space_group_name_H-M   'P 1'
#
loop_
_entity.id
_entity.type
_entity.pdbx_description
1 polymer ?
#
loop_
_entity_poly.entity_id
_entity_poly.type
_entity_poly.pdbx_seq_one_letter_code
_entity_poly.pdbx_strand_id
1 'polypeptide(L)'
;MAIDPWFFIAVGCSLTGYALYLTGLRRQLVQPNRASWLIWSAATAVEAGTYAAVNPGALQGWVFALSALACVAVTLGIWRRSVWSAPSRGEIVCTAACLAALTLWIVSNNAFWAHMLVVAAVPVSFWPTWQSVAQDRNRERSPAWGLWAVGDLATLLVATRGGNQQVGEYAYILVELLCHASVWFMVGLATINPLRSLGFRNGRLYVLDAYSPAASLFSVGETHLGKAVYAAQGFAEGDEIIRFTGRRFRADRVPSLMRGSSDRFVQVTPQHYMGPSGRIDDLINHSCAPNAGLRFAGGSVTLIAIRDIAPGEEITWDYSTTLAESNWHMICQCRAPECRRVIGNFATLAPERQEWFRARNLVAPYLRRKDEVAGPRDRAA
;
A
#
# COMPACT_ATOMS: atom_id res chain seq x y z
N MET A 1 20.79 -13.18 41.63
CA MET A 1 19.82 -13.99 40.86
C MET A 1 20.25 -13.91 39.41
N ALA A 2 20.51 -15.02 38.73
CA ALA A 2 20.86 -14.98 37.31
C ALA A 2 19.64 -14.47 36.53
N ILE A 3 19.84 -13.47 35.67
CA ILE A 3 18.79 -12.94 34.81
C ILE A 3 18.40 -14.03 33.80
N ASP A 4 17.10 -14.29 33.64
CA ASP A 4 16.61 -15.32 32.71
C ASP A 4 17.10 -14.99 31.28
N PRO A 5 17.74 -15.93 30.55
CA PRO A 5 18.15 -15.73 29.16
C PRO A 5 17.05 -15.19 28.24
N TRP A 6 15.78 -15.54 28.49
CA TRP A 6 14.63 -15.03 27.74
C TRP A 6 14.45 -13.52 27.86
N PHE A 7 14.92 -12.90 28.95
CA PHE A 7 14.91 -11.45 29.10
C PHE A 7 15.77 -10.76 28.03
N PHE A 8 16.95 -11.30 27.75
CA PHE A 8 17.82 -10.75 26.71
C PHE A 8 17.23 -10.94 25.31
N ILE A 9 16.53 -12.05 25.09
CA ILE A 9 15.79 -12.30 23.84
C ILE A 9 14.65 -11.28 23.70
N ALA A 10 13.86 -11.06 24.75
CA ALA A 10 12.77 -10.08 24.75
C ALA A 10 13.26 -8.68 24.39
N VAL A 11 14.28 -8.18 25.09
CA VAL A 11 14.88 -6.86 24.84
C VAL A 11 15.50 -6.80 23.44
N GLY A 12 16.28 -7.81 23.06
CA GLY A 12 16.97 -7.87 21.78
C GLY A 12 16.01 -7.85 20.58
N CYS A 13 14.97 -8.67 20.63
CA CYS A 13 13.93 -8.72 19.60
C CYS A 13 13.14 -7.40 19.53
N SER A 14 12.73 -6.84 20.67
CA SER A 14 12.00 -5.55 20.70
C SER A 14 12.82 -4.43 20.05
N LEU A 15 14.04 -4.19 20.53
CA LEU A 15 14.90 -3.11 20.03
C LEU A 15 15.28 -3.31 18.57
N THR A 16 15.55 -4.55 18.15
CA THR A 16 15.83 -4.87 16.74
C THR A 16 14.62 -4.58 15.87
N GLY A 17 13.40 -4.89 16.32
CA GLY A 17 12.16 -4.54 15.64
C GLY A 17 12.05 -3.05 15.34
N TYR A 18 12.25 -2.19 16.36
CA TYR A 18 12.26 -0.74 16.18
C TYR A 18 13.39 -0.24 15.28
N ALA A 19 14.60 -0.80 15.41
CA ALA A 19 15.73 -0.42 14.57
C ALA A 19 15.49 -0.75 13.09
N LEU A 20 14.92 -1.93 12.80
CA LEU A 20 14.53 -2.32 11.45
C LEU A 20 13.39 -1.45 10.91
N TYR A 21 12.41 -1.11 11.75
CA TYR A 21 11.33 -0.21 11.37
C TYR A 21 11.84 1.19 11.01
N LEU A 22 12.72 1.77 11.82
CA LEU A 22 13.39 3.06 11.55
C LEU A 22 14.26 3.02 10.30
N THR A 23 14.97 1.91 10.07
CA THR A 23 15.75 1.70 8.85
C THR A 23 14.84 1.63 7.63
N GLY A 24 13.70 0.96 7.77
CA GLY A 24 12.63 0.95 6.78
C GLY A 24 12.16 2.35 6.46
N LEU A 25 11.83 3.16 7.47
CA LEU A 25 11.43 4.56 7.27
C LEU A 25 12.49 5.38 6.50
N ARG A 26 13.77 5.25 6.85
CA ARG A 26 14.86 5.97 6.17
C ARG A 26 15.00 5.60 4.70
N ARG A 27 14.74 4.33 4.37
CA ARG A 27 14.77 3.78 3.02
C ARG A 27 13.42 3.89 2.29
N GLN A 28 12.45 4.64 2.85
CA GLN A 28 11.08 4.80 2.33
C GLN A 28 10.32 3.47 2.18
N LEU A 29 10.66 2.51 3.05
CA LEU A 29 10.09 1.16 3.02
C LEU A 29 8.74 1.03 3.73
N VAL A 30 8.32 2.08 4.41
CA VAL A 30 7.08 2.16 5.17
C VAL A 30 6.66 3.62 5.17
N GLN A 31 5.36 3.88 5.02
CA GLN A 31 4.79 5.23 5.08
C GLN A 31 3.86 5.36 6.29
N PRO A 32 4.41 5.47 7.51
CA PRO A 32 3.60 5.57 8.71
C PRO A 32 2.84 6.89 8.78
N ASN A 33 1.61 6.83 9.28
CA ASN A 33 0.85 8.00 9.66
C ASN A 33 1.39 8.59 10.98
N ARG A 34 1.58 9.92 11.02
CA ARG A 34 2.02 10.66 12.22
C ARG A 34 1.07 10.49 13.39
N ALA A 35 -0.24 10.51 13.11
CA ALA A 35 -1.27 10.36 14.13
C ALA A 35 -1.16 9.00 14.82
N SER A 36 -0.95 7.93 14.04
CA SER A 36 -0.79 6.58 14.59
C SER A 36 0.40 6.51 15.54
N TRP A 37 1.59 6.98 15.15
CA TRP A 37 2.79 6.89 16.01
C TRP A 37 2.74 7.79 17.25
N LEU A 38 2.03 8.93 17.18
CA LEU A 38 1.69 9.72 18.36
C LEU A 38 0.83 8.91 19.34
N ILE A 39 -0.21 8.24 18.83
CA ILE A 39 -1.07 7.36 19.64
C ILE A 39 -0.25 6.22 20.25
N TRP A 40 0.60 5.56 19.46
CA TRP A 40 1.47 4.49 19.93
C TRP A 40 2.47 4.94 21.00
N SER A 41 3.08 6.10 20.84
CA SER A 41 4.02 6.64 21.84
C SER A 41 3.31 6.97 23.15
N ALA A 42 2.11 7.54 23.08
CA ALA A 42 1.31 7.82 24.27
C ALA A 42 0.84 6.51 24.93
N ALA A 43 0.31 5.56 24.16
CA ALA A 43 -0.18 4.28 24.66
C ALA A 43 0.93 3.48 25.35
N THR A 44 2.08 3.31 24.68
CA THR A 44 3.22 2.55 25.22
C THR A 44 3.87 3.21 26.45
N ALA A 45 3.84 4.54 26.54
CA ALA A 45 4.32 5.23 27.74
C ALA A 45 3.39 5.03 28.95
N VAL A 46 2.07 5.08 28.72
CA VAL A 46 1.07 4.83 29.78
C VAL A 46 1.19 3.38 30.25
N GLU A 47 1.27 2.47 29.32
CA GLU A 47 1.50 1.04 29.56
C GLU A 47 2.74 0.77 30.42
N ALA A 48 3.90 1.29 30.03
CA ALA A 48 5.13 1.09 30.80
C ALA A 48 4.98 1.61 32.24
N GLY A 49 4.29 2.75 32.41
CA GLY A 49 3.98 3.32 33.71
C GLY A 49 3.03 2.46 34.55
N THR A 50 1.91 1.99 33.97
CA THR A 50 0.92 1.18 34.70
C THR A 50 1.48 -0.19 35.05
N TYR A 51 2.23 -0.82 34.13
CA TYR A 51 2.86 -2.11 34.41
C TYR A 51 3.88 -1.99 35.55
N ALA A 52 4.73 -0.96 35.55
CA ALA A 52 5.72 -0.74 36.60
C ALA A 52 5.06 -0.44 37.96
N ALA A 53 3.90 0.25 37.96
CA ALA A 53 3.16 0.56 39.18
C ALA A 53 2.47 -0.69 39.78
N VAL A 54 1.95 -1.60 38.95
CA VAL A 54 1.33 -2.85 39.41
C VAL A 54 2.37 -3.90 39.78
N ASN A 55 3.51 -3.93 39.07
CA ASN A 55 4.54 -4.96 39.19
C ASN A 55 5.92 -4.36 39.54
N PRO A 56 6.07 -3.75 40.72
CA PRO A 56 7.31 -3.06 41.10
C PRO A 56 8.49 -4.03 41.16
N GLY A 57 9.59 -3.66 40.49
CA GLY A 57 10.82 -4.46 40.46
C GLY A 57 10.81 -5.63 39.46
N ALA A 58 9.72 -5.84 38.72
CA ALA A 58 9.63 -6.85 37.67
C ALA A 58 10.54 -6.48 36.49
N LEU A 59 11.32 -7.46 35.99
CA LEU A 59 12.26 -7.24 34.88
C LEU A 59 11.54 -6.81 33.60
N GLN A 60 10.32 -7.29 33.38
CA GLN A 60 9.48 -6.96 32.23
C GLN A 60 9.19 -5.46 32.13
N GLY A 61 9.15 -4.73 33.25
CA GLY A 61 8.98 -3.28 33.26
C GLY A 61 10.06 -2.55 32.43
N TRP A 62 11.28 -3.10 32.38
CA TRP A 62 12.34 -2.55 31.53
C TRP A 62 12.09 -2.78 30.03
N VAL A 63 11.46 -3.89 29.64
CA VAL A 63 11.09 -4.15 28.24
C VAL A 63 10.11 -3.07 27.77
N PHE A 64 9.06 -2.82 28.55
CA PHE A 64 8.04 -1.81 28.22
C PHE A 64 8.60 -0.39 28.22
N ALA A 65 9.44 -0.04 29.21
CA ALA A 65 10.08 1.27 29.26
C ALA A 65 10.96 1.54 28.02
N LEU A 66 11.73 0.53 27.57
CA LEU A 66 12.56 0.64 26.38
C LEU A 66 11.70 0.74 25.10
N SER A 67 10.62 -0.03 25.00
CA SER A 67 9.66 0.07 23.88
C SER A 67 9.02 1.46 23.80
N ALA A 68 8.61 2.04 24.93
CA ALA A 68 8.05 3.39 24.98
C ALA A 68 9.06 4.46 24.48
N LEU A 69 10.32 4.38 24.93
CA LEU A 69 11.38 5.26 24.44
C LEU A 69 11.64 5.09 22.93
N ALA A 70 11.60 3.85 22.44
CA ALA A 70 11.75 3.56 21.02
C ALA A 70 10.60 4.12 20.20
N CYS A 71 9.34 4.01 20.66
CA CYS A 71 8.17 4.63 20.03
C CYS A 71 8.33 6.15 19.91
N VAL A 72 8.79 6.83 20.97
CA VAL A 72 9.09 8.26 20.93
C VAL A 72 10.16 8.57 19.89
N ALA A 73 11.23 7.78 19.83
CA ALA A 73 12.29 7.96 18.84
C ALA A 73 11.78 7.80 17.40
N VAL A 74 10.89 6.83 17.13
CA VAL A 74 10.22 6.68 15.83
C VAL A 74 9.35 7.90 15.52
N THR A 75 8.54 8.36 16.47
CA THR A 75 7.69 9.55 16.33
C THR A 75 8.48 10.81 15.99
N LEU A 76 9.61 11.02 16.66
CA LEU A 76 10.53 12.12 16.32
C LEU A 76 11.15 11.94 14.93
N GLY A 77 11.51 10.70 14.57
CA GLY A 77 12.08 10.36 13.27
C GLY A 77 11.13 10.60 12.08
N ILE A 78 9.82 10.36 12.25
CA ILE A 78 8.81 10.59 11.21
C ILE A 78 8.41 12.07 11.09
N TRP A 79 8.58 12.89 12.15
CA TRP A 79 8.03 14.25 12.26
C TRP A 79 8.45 15.19 11.12
N ARG A 80 9.65 14.96 10.56
CA ARG A 80 10.21 15.78 9.47
C ARG A 80 9.99 15.18 8.06
N ARG A 81 9.45 13.96 7.93
CA ARG A 81 9.49 13.19 6.67
C ARG A 81 8.15 12.65 6.16
N SER A 82 7.15 12.41 7.00
CA SER A 82 5.85 11.88 6.55
C SER A 82 4.86 12.99 6.20
N VAL A 83 3.84 12.72 5.38
CA VAL A 83 2.77 13.68 5.06
C VAL A 83 1.72 13.65 6.18
N TRP A 84 1.20 14.81 6.58
CA TRP A 84 0.09 14.86 7.54
C TRP A 84 -1.21 14.45 6.86
N SER A 85 -1.91 13.47 7.42
CA SER A 85 -3.28 13.10 7.06
C SER A 85 -4.17 13.28 8.27
N ALA A 86 -5.37 13.84 8.07
CA ALA A 86 -6.36 13.91 9.13
C ALA A 86 -6.68 12.47 9.63
N PRO A 87 -6.83 12.25 10.95
CA PRO A 87 -7.17 10.94 11.46
C PRO A 87 -8.55 10.52 10.93
N SER A 88 -8.65 9.27 10.51
CA SER A 88 -9.91 8.62 10.16
C SER A 88 -10.86 8.61 11.36
N ARG A 89 -12.17 8.43 11.09
CA ARG A 89 -13.18 8.29 12.16
C ARG A 89 -12.83 7.17 13.15
N GLY A 90 -12.25 6.07 12.66
CA GLY A 90 -11.77 4.97 13.50
C GLY A 90 -10.64 5.40 14.43
N GLU A 91 -9.62 6.10 13.91
CA GLU A 91 -8.50 6.61 14.70
C GLU A 91 -8.96 7.62 15.76
N ILE A 92 -9.93 8.49 15.45
CA ILE A 92 -10.52 9.43 16.42
C ILE A 92 -11.18 8.69 17.58
N VAL A 93 -12.00 7.68 17.28
CA VAL A 93 -12.68 6.87 18.31
C VAL A 93 -11.67 6.13 19.18
N CYS A 94 -10.65 5.52 18.58
CA CYS A 94 -9.60 4.81 19.31
C CYS A 94 -8.81 5.77 20.23
N THR A 95 -8.47 6.96 19.72
CA THR A 95 -7.78 7.99 20.51
C THR A 95 -8.62 8.47 21.67
N ALA A 96 -9.91 8.74 21.44
CA ALA A 96 -10.84 9.15 22.50
C ALA A 96 -10.98 8.08 23.60
N ALA A 97 -11.06 6.81 23.22
CA ALA A 97 -11.09 5.69 24.17
C ALA A 97 -9.80 5.61 25.01
N CYS A 98 -8.63 5.77 24.40
CA CYS A 98 -7.34 5.78 25.10
C CYS A 98 -7.22 6.96 26.07
N LEU A 99 -7.64 8.16 25.66
CA LEU A 99 -7.65 9.36 26.51
C LEU A 99 -8.64 9.23 27.68
N ALA A 100 -9.78 8.58 27.47
CA ALA A 100 -10.73 8.29 28.54
C ALA A 100 -10.15 7.32 29.57
N ALA A 101 -9.43 6.28 29.13
CA ALA A 101 -8.73 5.34 30.03
C ALA A 101 -7.65 6.06 30.86
N LEU A 102 -6.85 6.93 30.22
CA LEU A 102 -5.89 7.82 30.88
C LEU A 102 -6.53 8.72 31.95
N THR A 103 -7.68 9.30 31.64
CA THR A 103 -8.41 10.18 32.57
C THR A 103 -8.97 9.39 33.75
N LEU A 104 -9.55 8.20 33.49
CA LEU A 104 -10.02 7.28 34.52
C LEU A 104 -8.89 6.84 35.46
N TRP A 105 -7.67 6.66 34.95
CA TRP A 105 -6.49 6.38 35.79
C TRP A 105 -6.20 7.52 36.78
N ILE A 106 -6.09 8.77 36.29
CA ILE A 106 -5.82 9.96 37.13
C ILE A 106 -6.86 10.09 38.24
N VAL A 107 -8.12 9.74 37.95
CA VAL A 107 -9.23 9.89 38.91
C VAL A 107 -9.37 8.68 39.86
N SER A 108 -9.14 7.46 39.39
CA SER A 108 -9.45 6.24 40.16
C SER A 108 -8.44 5.90 41.25
N ASN A 109 -7.20 6.39 41.16
CA ASN A 109 -6.11 6.12 42.10
C ASN A 109 -5.89 4.62 42.38
N ASN A 110 -6.35 3.74 41.49
CA ASN A 110 -6.26 2.28 41.58
C ASN A 110 -5.47 1.75 40.38
N ALA A 111 -4.22 1.36 40.64
CA ALA A 111 -3.29 0.91 39.60
C ALA A 111 -3.78 -0.34 38.85
N PHE A 112 -4.51 -1.25 39.52
CA PHE A 112 -4.97 -2.49 38.91
C PHE A 112 -6.07 -2.27 37.87
N TRP A 113 -7.12 -1.53 38.21
CA TRP A 113 -8.21 -1.26 37.26
C TRP A 113 -7.78 -0.32 36.13
N ALA A 114 -6.87 0.62 36.42
CA ALA A 114 -6.22 1.42 35.39
C ALA A 114 -5.44 0.53 34.40
N HIS A 115 -4.65 -0.41 34.91
CA HIS A 115 -3.92 -1.38 34.08
C HIS A 115 -4.87 -2.24 33.24
N MET A 116 -5.98 -2.72 33.79
CA MET A 116 -6.97 -3.50 33.03
C MET A 116 -7.66 -2.70 31.92
N LEU A 117 -7.90 -1.41 32.12
CA LEU A 117 -8.41 -0.52 31.06
C LEU A 117 -7.40 -0.34 29.93
N VAL A 118 -6.10 -0.26 30.25
CA VAL A 118 -5.03 -0.20 29.25
C VAL A 118 -4.95 -1.51 28.46
N VAL A 119 -4.99 -2.67 29.13
CA VAL A 119 -5.06 -3.99 28.48
C VAL A 119 -6.21 -4.04 27.46
N ALA A 120 -7.38 -3.52 27.81
CA ALA A 120 -8.54 -3.49 26.90
C ALA A 120 -8.39 -2.46 25.76
N ALA A 121 -7.62 -1.40 25.95
CA ALA A 121 -7.39 -0.36 24.94
C ALA A 121 -6.35 -0.78 23.88
N VAL A 122 -5.43 -1.69 24.18
CA VAL A 122 -4.39 -2.15 23.24
C VAL A 122 -4.99 -2.71 21.95
N PRO A 123 -5.94 -3.68 21.94
CA PRO A 123 -6.54 -4.15 20.69
C PRO A 123 -7.24 -3.04 19.89
N VAL A 124 -7.83 -2.08 20.58
CA VAL A 124 -8.49 -0.92 19.96
C VAL A 124 -7.47 -0.06 19.21
N SER A 125 -6.28 0.15 19.78
CA SER A 125 -5.22 0.93 19.12
C SER A 125 -4.61 0.22 17.88
N PHE A 126 -4.67 -1.11 17.83
CA PHE A 126 -4.28 -1.90 16.66
C PHE A 126 -5.31 -1.90 15.53
N TRP A 127 -6.55 -1.48 15.79
CA TRP A 127 -7.64 -1.51 14.82
C TRP A 127 -7.32 -0.82 13.48
N PRO A 128 -6.74 0.41 13.45
CA PRO A 128 -6.33 1.05 12.20
C PRO A 128 -5.27 0.25 11.44
N THR A 129 -4.34 -0.39 12.16
CA THR A 129 -3.30 -1.24 11.57
C THR A 129 -3.92 -2.48 10.92
N TRP A 130 -4.85 -3.17 11.60
CA TRP A 130 -5.57 -4.30 10.99
C TRP A 130 -6.36 -3.89 9.75
N GLN A 131 -7.04 -2.74 9.78
CA GLN A 131 -7.74 -2.20 8.61
C GLN A 131 -6.77 -1.89 7.46
N SER A 132 -5.60 -1.30 7.75
CA SER A 132 -4.54 -1.01 6.78
C SER A 132 -4.06 -2.28 6.07
N VAL A 133 -3.74 -3.33 6.84
CA VAL A 133 -3.28 -4.63 6.30
C VAL A 133 -4.37 -5.37 5.54
N ALA A 134 -5.62 -5.30 5.99
CA ALA A 134 -6.75 -5.93 5.31
C ALA A 134 -7.03 -5.31 3.93
N GLN A 135 -6.80 -4.00 3.77
CA GLN A 135 -6.92 -3.30 2.49
C GLN A 135 -5.74 -3.61 1.55
N ASP A 136 -4.52 -3.59 2.09
CA ASP A 136 -3.31 -3.92 1.35
C ASP A 136 -2.23 -4.44 2.31
N ARG A 137 -1.97 -5.75 2.24
CA ARG A 137 -0.99 -6.44 3.09
C ARG A 137 0.42 -5.86 3.01
N ASN A 138 0.76 -5.18 1.92
CA ASN A 138 2.09 -4.63 1.72
C ASN A 138 2.34 -3.34 2.51
N ARG A 139 1.30 -2.66 3.00
CA ARG A 139 1.42 -1.38 3.73
C ARG A 139 2.16 -1.50 5.06
N GLU A 140 1.99 -2.62 5.74
CA GLU A 140 2.62 -2.91 7.04
C GLU A 140 3.66 -4.04 6.93
N ARG A 141 4.16 -4.34 5.72
CA ARG A 141 5.06 -5.47 5.49
C ARG A 141 6.46 -5.24 6.05
N SER A 142 6.62 -5.54 7.34
CA SER A 142 7.85 -5.36 8.10
C SER A 142 8.20 -6.62 8.89
N PRO A 143 9.50 -7.03 8.95
CA PRO A 143 9.95 -8.09 9.85
C PRO A 143 9.82 -7.70 11.33
N ALA A 144 9.63 -6.41 11.62
CA ALA A 144 9.45 -5.90 12.99
C ALA A 144 8.26 -6.58 13.69
N TRP A 145 7.15 -6.85 13.00
CA TRP A 145 5.99 -7.52 13.60
C TRP A 145 6.31 -8.93 14.11
N GLY A 146 7.15 -9.67 13.39
CA GLY A 146 7.61 -10.99 13.84
C GLY A 146 8.60 -10.90 15.00
N LEU A 147 9.50 -9.92 14.97
CA LEU A 147 10.43 -9.68 16.08
C LEU A 147 9.69 -9.26 17.35
N TRP A 148 8.71 -8.35 17.26
CA TRP A 148 7.88 -7.97 18.41
C TRP A 148 7.10 -9.16 18.95
N ALA A 149 6.44 -9.96 18.10
CA ALA A 149 5.76 -11.17 18.55
C ALA A 149 6.68 -12.19 19.24
N VAL A 150 7.90 -12.40 18.74
CA VAL A 150 8.90 -13.26 19.41
C VAL A 150 9.38 -12.64 20.72
N GLY A 151 9.55 -11.32 20.76
CA GLY A 151 9.90 -10.56 21.96
C GLY A 151 8.84 -10.71 23.06
N ASP A 152 7.56 -10.57 22.71
CA ASP A 152 6.44 -10.70 23.65
C ASP A 152 6.31 -12.14 24.18
N LEU A 153 6.52 -13.13 23.32
CA LEU A 153 6.57 -14.53 23.72
C LEU A 153 7.71 -14.77 24.72
N ALA A 154 8.89 -14.18 24.49
CA ALA A 154 10.01 -14.27 25.43
C ALA A 154 9.68 -13.55 26.76
N THR A 155 9.02 -12.39 26.72
CA THR A 155 8.53 -11.68 27.91
C THR A 155 7.54 -12.54 28.71
N LEU A 156 6.65 -13.27 28.04
CA LEU A 156 5.73 -14.22 28.66
C LEU A 156 6.47 -15.38 29.34
N LEU A 157 7.53 -15.90 28.70
CA LEU A 157 8.36 -16.95 29.28
C LEU A 157 9.12 -16.47 30.53
N VAL A 158 9.61 -15.22 30.55
CA VAL A 158 10.20 -14.62 31.75
C VAL A 158 9.15 -14.51 32.87
N ALA A 159 7.94 -14.08 32.56
CA ALA A 159 6.85 -13.97 33.54
C ALA A 159 6.46 -15.33 34.13
N THR A 160 6.22 -16.33 33.28
CA THR A 160 5.82 -17.68 33.74
C THR A 160 6.89 -18.39 34.58
N ARG A 161 8.17 -18.07 34.36
CA ARG A 161 9.30 -18.64 35.11
C ARG A 161 9.66 -17.88 36.39
N GLY A 162 9.15 -16.66 36.56
CA GLY A 162 9.44 -15.77 37.69
C GLY A 162 8.72 -16.09 39.00
N GLY A 163 7.79 -17.06 39.01
CA GLY A 163 7.20 -17.64 40.24
C GLY A 163 6.17 -16.78 40.99
N ASN A 164 6.13 -15.46 40.79
CA ASN A 164 5.05 -14.60 41.29
C ASN A 164 3.96 -14.49 40.22
N GLN A 165 2.72 -14.83 40.57
CA GLN A 165 1.62 -14.97 39.62
C GLN A 165 0.48 -14.01 39.97
N GLN A 166 0.50 -12.79 39.42
CA GLN A 166 -0.68 -11.92 39.44
C GLN A 166 -1.36 -11.93 38.07
N VAL A 167 -2.69 -12.04 38.05
CA VAL A 167 -3.50 -12.12 36.81
C VAL A 167 -3.23 -10.93 35.87
N GLY A 168 -2.94 -9.75 36.43
CA GLY A 168 -2.64 -8.54 35.66
C GLY A 168 -1.31 -8.57 34.89
N GLU A 169 -0.35 -9.40 35.30
CA GLU A 169 0.95 -9.56 34.62
C GLU A 169 0.77 -10.27 33.27
N TYR A 170 -0.01 -11.36 33.25
CA TYR A 170 -0.18 -12.20 32.06
C TYR A 170 -1.16 -11.63 31.04
N ALA A 171 -2.25 -11.03 31.51
CA ALA A 171 -3.30 -10.51 30.63
C ALA A 171 -2.73 -9.51 29.62
N TYR A 172 -1.81 -8.66 30.09
CA TYR A 172 -1.15 -7.67 29.26
C TYR A 172 -0.25 -8.30 28.19
N ILE A 173 0.72 -9.11 28.63
CA ILE A 173 1.71 -9.73 27.75
C ILE A 173 1.02 -10.60 26.68
N LEU A 174 -0.05 -11.29 27.06
CA LEU A 174 -0.84 -12.08 26.12
C LEU A 174 -1.55 -11.23 25.09
N VAL A 175 -2.15 -10.11 25.49
CA VAL A 175 -2.85 -9.21 24.55
C VAL A 175 -1.86 -8.60 23.55
N GLU A 176 -0.70 -8.13 23.99
CA GLU A 176 0.34 -7.64 23.06
C GLU A 176 0.81 -8.71 22.10
N LEU A 177 1.17 -9.88 22.62
CA LEU A 177 1.61 -11.02 21.82
C LEU A 177 0.59 -11.33 20.73
N LEU A 178 -0.70 -11.42 21.10
CA LEU A 178 -1.78 -11.70 20.15
C LEU A 178 -1.93 -10.58 19.11
N CYS A 179 -1.83 -9.31 19.53
CA CYS A 179 -1.93 -8.18 18.61
C CYS A 179 -0.75 -8.17 17.62
N HIS A 180 0.50 -8.24 18.08
CA HIS A 180 1.68 -8.32 17.20
C HIS A 180 1.67 -9.57 16.31
N ALA A 181 1.36 -10.75 16.86
CA ALA A 181 1.28 -11.99 16.11
C ALA A 181 0.16 -11.96 15.06
N SER A 182 -0.98 -11.33 15.35
CA SER A 182 -2.08 -11.20 14.38
C SER A 182 -1.69 -10.35 13.18
N VAL A 183 -1.03 -9.20 13.40
CA VAL A 183 -0.52 -8.36 12.30
C VAL A 183 0.53 -9.10 11.50
N TRP A 184 1.46 -9.79 12.19
CA TRP A 184 2.46 -10.63 11.55
C TRP A 184 1.83 -11.72 10.66
N PHE A 185 0.80 -12.41 11.15
CA PHE A 185 0.07 -13.42 10.38
C PHE A 185 -0.67 -12.81 9.18
N MET A 186 -1.33 -11.66 9.36
CA MET A 186 -2.10 -10.99 8.32
C MET A 186 -1.22 -10.45 7.18
N VAL A 187 -0.04 -9.93 7.50
CA VAL A 187 0.99 -9.50 6.54
C VAL A 187 1.62 -10.70 5.81
N GLY A 188 1.47 -11.90 6.38
CA GLY A 188 1.92 -13.18 5.86
C GLY A 188 3.13 -13.68 6.64
N LEU A 189 3.01 -14.88 7.22
CA LEU A 189 4.12 -15.62 7.89
C LEU A 189 5.41 -15.64 7.04
N ALA A 190 5.26 -15.54 5.71
CA ALA A 190 6.30 -15.48 4.69
C ALA A 190 7.12 -14.16 4.61
N THR A 191 6.93 -13.17 5.50
CA THR A 191 7.97 -12.16 5.76
C THR A 191 9.27 -12.81 6.27
N ILE A 192 9.19 -14.07 6.69
CA ILE A 192 10.31 -14.95 7.00
C ILE A 192 10.30 -16.13 6.00
N ASN A 193 10.64 -15.87 4.73
CA ASN A 193 11.46 -16.85 4.02
C ASN A 193 12.92 -16.43 4.24
N PRO A 194 13.65 -17.03 5.20
CA PRO A 194 15.01 -16.62 5.53
C PRO A 194 15.95 -16.76 4.33
N LEU A 195 15.64 -17.65 3.37
CA LEU A 195 16.41 -17.82 2.13
C LEU A 195 16.21 -16.67 1.12
N ARG A 196 15.16 -15.85 1.25
CA ARG A 196 14.96 -14.64 0.43
C ARG A 196 15.42 -13.37 1.15
N SER A 197 15.33 -13.31 2.48
CA SER A 197 15.69 -12.14 3.28
C SER A 197 17.16 -12.09 3.73
N LEU A 198 17.91 -13.19 3.54
CA LEU A 198 19.35 -13.30 3.83
C LEU A 198 20.03 -14.02 2.66
N GLY A 199 21.01 -13.38 2.03
CA GLY A 199 21.73 -13.99 0.92
C GLY A 199 22.93 -13.17 0.43
N PHE A 200 23.59 -13.67 -0.62
CA PHE A 200 24.66 -12.95 -1.32
C PHE A 200 24.22 -12.64 -2.74
N ARG A 201 24.31 -11.37 -3.14
CA ARG A 201 24.11 -10.95 -4.54
C ARG A 201 25.33 -10.14 -4.98
N ASN A 202 25.96 -10.53 -6.09
CA ASN A 202 27.21 -9.95 -6.58
C ASN A 202 28.32 -9.83 -5.51
N GLY A 203 28.51 -10.86 -4.69
CA GLY A 203 29.57 -10.91 -3.67
C GLY A 203 29.34 -10.05 -2.42
N ARG A 204 28.17 -9.40 -2.27
CA ARG A 204 27.80 -8.64 -1.06
C ARG A 204 26.68 -9.36 -0.31
N LEU A 205 26.86 -9.51 1.01
CA LEU A 205 25.82 -9.97 1.92
C LEU A 205 24.71 -8.93 1.98
N TYR A 206 23.46 -9.32 1.72
CA TYR A 206 22.30 -8.48 1.94
C TYR A 206 21.47 -9.02 3.12
N VAL A 207 21.08 -8.11 4.00
CA VAL A 207 20.23 -8.38 5.16
C VAL A 207 18.96 -7.57 4.94
N LEU A 208 17.85 -8.28 4.79
CA LEU A 208 16.57 -7.83 4.26
C LEU A 208 16.69 -7.60 2.75
N ASP A 209 15.82 -8.27 1.98
CA ASP A 209 15.45 -7.74 0.69
C ASP A 209 15.13 -6.26 0.90
N ALA A 210 15.74 -5.39 0.10
CA ALA A 210 15.23 -4.03 0.01
C ALA A 210 13.74 -4.19 -0.27
N TYR A 211 12.90 -3.60 0.59
CA TYR A 211 11.54 -3.35 0.17
C TYR A 211 11.68 -2.45 -1.07
N SER A 212 11.55 -3.08 -2.25
CA SER A 212 10.72 -2.42 -3.21
C SER A 212 9.36 -2.43 -2.50
N PRO A 213 8.68 -1.29 -2.37
CA PRO A 213 7.22 -1.37 -2.31
C PRO A 213 6.78 -2.28 -3.49
N ALA A 214 5.51 -2.49 -3.76
CA ALA A 214 5.21 -2.32 -5.19
C ALA A 214 5.63 -0.87 -5.44
N ALA A 215 6.93 -0.58 -5.74
CA ALA A 215 7.49 0.76 -5.87
C ALA A 215 6.48 1.42 -6.74
N SER A 216 5.65 2.29 -6.15
CA SER A 216 4.30 2.57 -6.69
C SER A 216 4.53 2.63 -8.16
N LEU A 217 4.07 1.61 -8.93
CA LEU A 217 4.63 1.31 -10.28
C LEU A 217 4.70 2.57 -11.15
N PHE A 218 3.90 3.53 -10.70
CA PHE A 218 3.64 4.86 -11.08
C PHE A 218 4.01 5.87 -9.97
N SER A 219 4.63 6.98 -10.35
CA SER A 219 4.53 8.25 -9.62
C SER A 219 3.55 9.17 -10.36
N VAL A 220 2.88 10.07 -9.64
CA VAL A 220 1.99 11.07 -10.23
C VAL A 220 2.66 12.43 -10.16
N GLY A 221 2.75 13.11 -11.30
CA GLY A 221 3.25 14.48 -11.40
C GLY A 221 2.28 15.36 -12.17
N GLU A 222 2.75 16.55 -12.56
CA GLU A 222 1.99 17.48 -13.39
C GLU A 222 2.82 17.87 -14.63
N THR A 223 2.12 18.01 -15.75
CA THR A 223 2.63 18.57 -17.02
C THR A 223 1.74 19.73 -17.43
N HIS A 224 2.02 20.36 -18.58
CA HIS A 224 1.10 21.32 -19.19
C HIS A 224 -0.25 20.73 -19.61
N LEU A 225 -0.42 19.39 -19.54
CA LEU A 225 -1.68 18.68 -19.78
C LEU A 225 -2.48 18.45 -18.49
N GLY A 226 -1.95 18.83 -17.32
CA GLY A 226 -2.49 18.50 -16.01
C GLY A 226 -1.77 17.33 -15.36
N LYS A 227 -2.50 16.50 -14.60
CA LYS A 227 -1.89 15.33 -13.93
C LYS A 227 -1.38 14.32 -14.95
N ALA A 228 -0.25 13.70 -14.65
CA ALA A 228 0.41 12.71 -15.49
C ALA A 228 0.94 11.55 -14.65
N VAL A 229 1.09 10.39 -15.29
CA VAL A 229 1.57 9.16 -14.68
C VAL A 229 2.96 8.84 -15.21
N TYR A 230 3.93 8.66 -14.33
CA TYR A 230 5.31 8.35 -14.67
C TYR A 230 5.71 6.99 -14.13
N ALA A 231 6.51 6.24 -14.85
CA ALA A 231 7.03 4.96 -14.39
C ALA A 231 7.97 5.17 -13.18
N ALA A 232 7.67 4.61 -12.01
CA ALA A 232 8.60 4.70 -10.86
C ALA A 232 9.73 3.67 -10.95
N GLN A 233 9.56 2.65 -11.79
CA GLN A 233 10.55 1.65 -12.15
C GLN A 233 10.50 1.41 -13.66
N GLY A 234 11.47 0.68 -14.20
CA GLY A 234 11.46 0.33 -15.62
C GLY A 234 10.40 -0.72 -15.95
N PHE A 235 9.83 -0.62 -17.14
CA PHE A 235 9.02 -1.69 -17.76
C PHE A 235 9.72 -2.15 -19.03
N ALA A 236 9.83 -3.46 -19.23
CA ALA A 236 10.30 -4.02 -20.49
C ALA A 236 9.17 -4.01 -21.54
N GLU A 237 9.52 -4.02 -22.82
CA GLU A 237 8.54 -4.22 -23.89
C GLU A 237 7.68 -5.47 -23.64
N GLY A 238 6.36 -5.31 -23.71
CA GLY A 238 5.39 -6.38 -23.50
C GLY A 238 4.89 -6.54 -22.07
N ASP A 239 5.51 -5.87 -21.08
CA ASP A 239 5.07 -5.93 -19.68
C ASP A 239 3.64 -5.40 -19.52
N GLU A 240 2.86 -6.07 -18.65
CA GLU A 240 1.59 -5.53 -18.19
C GLU A 240 1.84 -4.37 -17.22
N ILE A 241 1.33 -3.19 -17.57
CA ILE A 241 1.47 -1.97 -16.77
C ILE A 241 0.33 -1.90 -15.76
N ILE A 242 -0.91 -1.79 -16.24
CA ILE A 242 -2.08 -1.66 -15.37
C ILE A 242 -3.36 -2.14 -16.05
N ARG A 243 -4.28 -2.71 -15.27
CA ARG A 243 -5.62 -3.09 -15.72
C ARG A 243 -6.60 -1.96 -15.45
N PHE A 244 -7.42 -1.64 -16.44
CA PHE A 244 -8.48 -0.65 -16.31
C PHE A 244 -9.69 -1.32 -15.64
N THR A 245 -10.20 -0.73 -14.56
CA THR A 245 -11.23 -1.34 -13.69
C THR A 245 -12.49 -0.49 -13.52
N GLY A 246 -12.73 0.46 -14.42
CA GLY A 246 -13.90 1.31 -14.39
C GLY A 246 -15.22 0.55 -14.55
N ARG A 247 -16.31 1.14 -14.05
CA ARG A 247 -17.67 0.61 -14.26
C ARG A 247 -18.03 0.72 -15.75
N ARG A 248 -18.74 -0.30 -16.27
CA ARG A 248 -19.28 -0.27 -17.64
C ARG A 248 -20.63 0.44 -17.70
N PHE A 249 -20.75 1.29 -18.70
CA PHE A 249 -21.95 2.03 -19.06
C PHE A 249 -22.33 1.69 -20.50
N ARG A 250 -23.62 1.65 -20.78
CA ARG A 250 -24.11 1.62 -22.16
C ARG A 250 -23.86 2.97 -22.81
N ALA A 251 -23.59 2.98 -24.11
CA ALA A 251 -23.27 4.19 -24.87
C ALA A 251 -24.35 5.28 -24.74
N ASP A 252 -25.63 4.89 -24.71
CA ASP A 252 -26.79 5.78 -24.50
C ASP A 252 -26.83 6.46 -23.11
N ARG A 253 -26.06 5.95 -22.14
CA ARG A 253 -25.95 6.52 -20.78
C ARG A 253 -24.66 7.28 -20.54
N VAL A 254 -23.78 7.37 -21.54
CA VAL A 254 -22.59 8.23 -21.45
C VAL A 254 -23.02 9.66 -21.82
N PRO A 255 -22.69 10.67 -20.99
CA PRO A 255 -23.01 12.05 -21.30
C PRO A 255 -22.49 12.45 -22.69
N SER A 256 -23.36 13.04 -23.51
CA SER A 256 -23.01 13.47 -24.88
C SER A 256 -22.07 14.68 -24.92
N LEU A 257 -22.03 15.47 -23.85
CA LEU A 257 -21.13 16.60 -23.69
C LEU A 257 -20.24 16.37 -22.47
N MET A 258 -18.99 16.00 -22.72
CA MET A 258 -18.00 15.75 -21.68
C MET A 258 -17.03 16.94 -21.67
N ARG A 259 -16.88 17.60 -20.52
CA ARG A 259 -15.97 18.74 -20.33
C ARG A 259 -15.10 18.50 -19.11
N GLY A 260 -13.79 18.71 -19.25
CA GLY A 260 -12.83 18.64 -18.15
C GLY A 260 -12.67 17.23 -17.59
N SER A 261 -12.70 17.07 -16.27
CA SER A 261 -12.48 15.80 -15.56
C SER A 261 -13.53 14.70 -15.83
N SER A 262 -14.63 15.04 -16.51
CA SER A 262 -15.67 14.10 -16.91
C SER A 262 -15.31 13.28 -18.14
N ASP A 263 -14.21 13.60 -18.83
CA ASP A 263 -13.89 13.08 -20.17
C ASP A 263 -13.10 11.76 -20.19
N ARG A 264 -13.31 10.90 -19.19
CA ARG A 264 -12.48 9.71 -18.93
C ARG A 264 -13.22 8.41 -19.20
N PHE A 265 -13.76 8.29 -20.41
CA PHE A 265 -14.47 7.08 -20.82
C PHE A 265 -13.70 6.38 -21.93
N VAL A 266 -13.43 5.09 -21.72
CA VAL A 266 -12.76 4.23 -22.70
C VAL A 266 -13.82 3.37 -23.36
N GLN A 267 -13.97 3.45 -24.68
CA GLN A 267 -14.88 2.56 -25.39
C GLN A 267 -14.33 1.13 -25.33
N VAL A 268 -15.15 0.17 -24.90
CA VAL A 268 -14.72 -1.24 -24.72
C VAL A 268 -15.46 -2.21 -25.62
N THR A 269 -16.66 -1.82 -26.07
CA THR A 269 -17.43 -2.49 -27.14
C THR A 269 -18.17 -1.40 -27.93
N PRO A 270 -18.73 -1.67 -29.11
CA PRO A 270 -19.50 -0.66 -29.84
C PRO A 270 -20.64 -0.04 -29.01
N GLN A 271 -21.25 -0.82 -28.10
CA GLN A 271 -22.37 -0.37 -27.26
C GLN A 271 -22.00 -0.02 -25.81
N HIS A 272 -20.74 -0.18 -25.39
CA HIS A 272 -20.34 0.06 -24.00
C HIS A 272 -19.04 0.82 -23.86
N TYR A 273 -19.03 1.70 -22.86
CA TYR A 273 -17.89 2.44 -22.38
C TYR A 273 -17.55 2.02 -20.96
N MET A 274 -16.26 2.04 -20.63
CA MET A 274 -15.75 1.97 -19.27
C MET A 274 -15.54 3.40 -18.79
N GLY A 275 -16.24 3.79 -17.73
CA GLY A 275 -16.05 5.11 -17.11
C GLY A 275 -14.83 5.14 -16.19
N PRO A 276 -14.56 6.28 -15.52
CA PRO A 276 -13.41 6.43 -14.63
C PRO A 276 -13.46 5.43 -13.47
N SER A 277 -12.31 4.90 -13.08
CA SER A 277 -12.18 3.95 -11.99
C SER A 277 -12.01 4.62 -10.61
N GLY A 278 -11.63 5.91 -10.60
CA GLY A 278 -11.18 6.63 -9.42
C GLY A 278 -9.73 6.34 -9.03
N ARG A 279 -8.98 5.61 -9.86
CA ARG A 279 -7.58 5.19 -9.62
C ARG A 279 -6.63 5.81 -10.66
N ILE A 280 -5.39 5.36 -10.67
CA ILE A 280 -4.30 5.96 -11.45
C ILE A 280 -4.43 5.78 -12.97
N ASP A 281 -5.18 4.78 -13.43
CA ASP A 281 -5.53 4.58 -14.84
C ASP A 281 -6.28 5.78 -15.45
N ASP A 282 -7.03 6.52 -14.62
CA ASP A 282 -7.74 7.74 -15.02
C ASP A 282 -6.82 8.93 -15.33
N LEU A 283 -5.53 8.82 -14.99
CA LEU A 283 -4.54 9.91 -15.10
C LEU A 283 -3.50 9.67 -16.21
N ILE A 284 -3.59 8.55 -16.93
CA ILE A 284 -2.63 8.21 -17.99
C ILE A 284 -2.98 8.98 -19.25
N ASN A 285 -2.10 9.89 -19.66
CA ASN A 285 -2.33 10.83 -20.74
C ASN A 285 -2.23 10.21 -22.13
N HIS A 286 -2.75 10.97 -23.10
CA HIS A 286 -2.55 10.70 -24.51
C HIS A 286 -1.17 11.15 -25.00
N SER A 287 -0.54 10.35 -25.87
CA SER A 287 0.56 10.80 -26.74
C SER A 287 0.37 10.31 -28.17
N CYS A 288 0.73 11.16 -29.15
CA CYS A 288 0.87 10.78 -30.56
C CYS A 288 2.17 10.01 -30.84
N ALA A 289 3.01 9.77 -29.84
CA ALA A 289 4.12 8.82 -29.90
C ALA A 289 4.13 8.04 -28.57
N PRO A 290 3.15 7.14 -28.36
CA PRO A 290 2.95 6.49 -27.07
C PRO A 290 4.07 5.50 -26.78
N ASN A 291 4.23 5.17 -25.49
CA ASN A 291 5.10 4.09 -25.02
C ASN A 291 4.31 2.91 -24.41
N ALA A 292 2.98 3.05 -24.31
CA ALA A 292 2.07 1.99 -23.92
C ALA A 292 0.84 1.89 -24.86
N GLY A 293 0.14 0.75 -24.82
CA GLY A 293 -1.07 0.51 -25.60
C GLY A 293 -2.05 -0.46 -24.92
N LEU A 294 -3.33 -0.40 -25.30
CA LEU A 294 -4.37 -1.23 -24.68
C LEU A 294 -4.51 -2.58 -25.36
N ARG A 295 -4.53 -3.65 -24.57
CA ARG A 295 -4.85 -5.00 -25.00
C ARG A 295 -6.19 -5.46 -24.41
N PHE A 296 -6.98 -6.09 -25.25
CA PHE A 296 -8.32 -6.57 -24.92
C PHE A 296 -8.33 -8.10 -24.95
N ALA A 297 -8.50 -8.73 -23.78
CA ALA A 297 -8.50 -10.18 -23.63
C ALA A 297 -9.48 -10.64 -22.55
N GLY A 298 -10.31 -11.65 -22.83
CA GLY A 298 -11.23 -12.24 -21.84
C GLY A 298 -12.19 -11.23 -21.20
N GLY A 299 -12.58 -10.19 -21.95
CA GLY A 299 -13.40 -9.09 -21.42
C GLY A 299 -12.66 -8.16 -20.45
N SER A 300 -11.33 -8.20 -20.39
CA SER A 300 -10.50 -7.25 -19.63
C SER A 300 -9.74 -6.31 -20.55
N VAL A 301 -9.41 -5.13 -20.02
CA VAL A 301 -8.66 -4.08 -20.72
C VAL A 301 -7.40 -3.79 -19.91
N THR A 302 -6.25 -4.08 -20.50
CA THR A 302 -4.95 -3.97 -19.83
C THR A 302 -4.02 -3.12 -20.68
N LEU A 303 -3.40 -2.11 -20.05
CA LEU A 303 -2.35 -1.32 -20.63
C LEU A 303 -1.04 -2.09 -20.56
N ILE A 304 -0.35 -2.21 -21.69
CA ILE A 304 0.93 -2.90 -21.83
C ILE A 304 2.00 -1.95 -22.37
N ALA A 305 3.26 -2.20 -22.02
CA ALA A 305 4.40 -1.50 -22.60
C ALA A 305 4.60 -1.96 -24.05
N ILE A 306 4.79 -1.01 -24.98
CA ILE A 306 5.03 -1.30 -26.42
C ILE A 306 6.48 -1.08 -26.84
N ARG A 307 7.31 -0.65 -25.88
CA ARG A 307 8.77 -0.59 -25.88
C ARG A 307 9.23 -0.51 -24.42
N ASP A 308 10.53 -0.57 -24.18
CA ASP A 308 11.07 -0.30 -22.86
C ASP A 308 10.69 1.12 -22.39
N ILE A 309 10.26 1.23 -21.12
CA ILE A 309 9.91 2.47 -20.45
C ILE A 309 10.88 2.66 -19.28
N ALA A 310 11.62 3.76 -19.26
CA ALA A 310 12.59 4.02 -18.20
C ALA A 310 11.92 4.56 -16.93
N PRO A 311 12.51 4.34 -15.73
CA PRO A 311 12.11 5.06 -14.53
C PRO A 311 12.12 6.58 -14.76
N GLY A 312 11.05 7.27 -14.36
CA GLY A 312 10.84 8.71 -14.56
C GLY A 312 10.18 9.08 -15.89
N GLU A 313 9.94 8.13 -16.79
CA GLU A 313 9.29 8.40 -18.08
C GLU A 313 7.76 8.46 -17.95
N GLU A 314 7.10 9.41 -18.61
CA GLU A 314 5.63 9.52 -18.63
C GLU A 314 5.03 8.34 -19.42
N ILE A 315 4.11 7.61 -18.80
CA ILE A 315 3.38 6.52 -19.45
C ILE A 315 2.20 7.12 -20.20
N THR A 316 2.12 6.83 -21.50
CA THR A 316 1.09 7.40 -22.39
C THR A 316 0.59 6.38 -23.40
N TRP A 317 -0.66 6.53 -23.85
CA TRP A 317 -1.26 5.69 -24.88
C TRP A 317 -2.06 6.49 -25.92
N ASP A 318 -2.42 5.85 -27.02
CA ASP A 318 -3.17 6.52 -28.09
C ASP A 318 -4.68 6.33 -27.92
N TYR A 319 -5.39 7.38 -27.49
CA TYR A 319 -6.83 7.31 -27.20
C TYR A 319 -7.68 6.88 -28.41
N SER A 320 -7.21 7.19 -29.62
CA SER A 320 -7.93 6.82 -30.85
C SER A 320 -8.04 5.30 -31.04
N THR A 321 -7.19 4.50 -30.37
CA THR A 321 -7.21 3.02 -30.44
C THR A 321 -8.45 2.35 -29.83
N THR A 322 -9.38 3.14 -29.28
CA THR A 322 -10.69 2.65 -28.83
C THR A 322 -11.87 3.31 -29.53
N LEU A 323 -11.67 4.39 -30.28
CA LEU A 323 -12.78 5.20 -30.81
C LEU A 323 -13.16 4.77 -32.23
N ALA A 324 -14.40 4.31 -32.44
CA ALA A 324 -14.89 3.91 -33.77
C ALA A 324 -15.75 5.00 -34.44
N GLU A 325 -16.92 5.27 -33.86
CA GLU A 325 -17.93 6.21 -34.35
C GLU A 325 -18.35 7.14 -33.20
N SER A 326 -17.35 7.71 -32.52
CA SER A 326 -17.56 8.64 -31.43
C SER A 326 -17.63 10.08 -31.95
N ASN A 327 -18.50 10.89 -31.35
CA ASN A 327 -18.48 12.35 -31.54
C ASN A 327 -17.35 13.03 -30.74
N TRP A 328 -16.63 12.26 -29.92
CA TRP A 328 -15.55 12.73 -29.08
C TRP A 328 -14.33 13.15 -29.89
N HIS A 329 -13.82 14.35 -29.61
CA HIS A 329 -12.57 14.87 -30.15
C HIS A 329 -11.82 15.70 -29.10
N MET A 330 -10.50 15.72 -29.18
CA MET A 330 -9.64 16.49 -28.27
C MET A 330 -8.54 17.23 -29.03
N ILE A 331 -8.30 18.49 -28.66
CA ILE A 331 -7.13 19.25 -29.12
C ILE A 331 -5.88 18.69 -28.42
N CYS A 332 -5.00 18.06 -29.18
CA CYS A 332 -3.79 17.42 -28.67
C CYS A 332 -2.67 18.43 -28.46
N GLN A 333 -2.09 18.40 -27.26
CA GLN A 333 -0.91 19.17 -26.90
C GLN A 333 0.23 18.26 -26.40
N CYS A 334 0.30 16.99 -26.81
CA CYS A 334 1.29 16.02 -26.30
C CYS A 334 2.77 16.36 -26.64
N ARG A 335 3.02 17.31 -27.55
CA ARG A 335 4.36 17.75 -28.00
C ARG A 335 5.25 16.66 -28.62
N ALA A 336 4.70 15.49 -28.96
CA ALA A 336 5.41 14.52 -29.79
C ALA A 336 5.82 15.15 -31.15
N PRO A 337 6.95 14.75 -31.76
CA PRO A 337 7.43 15.32 -33.03
C PRO A 337 6.35 15.31 -34.14
N GLU A 338 5.58 14.23 -34.21
CA GLU A 338 4.47 14.06 -35.15
C GLU A 338 3.10 14.20 -34.46
N CYS A 339 2.94 15.24 -33.63
CA CYS A 339 1.68 15.50 -32.95
C CYS A 339 0.54 15.79 -33.95
N ARG A 340 -0.53 14.98 -33.90
CA ARG A 340 -1.70 15.06 -34.80
C ARG A 340 -2.59 16.29 -34.59
N ARG A 341 -2.38 17.06 -33.52
CA ARG A 341 -3.16 18.26 -33.12
C ARG A 341 -4.63 18.01 -32.76
N VAL A 342 -5.31 17.06 -33.39
CA VAL A 342 -6.68 16.66 -33.06
C VAL A 342 -6.74 15.13 -32.96
N ILE A 343 -7.26 14.62 -31.84
CA ILE A 343 -7.50 13.20 -31.62
C ILE A 343 -8.99 12.94 -31.74
N GLY A 344 -9.36 11.86 -32.43
CA GLY A 344 -10.73 11.42 -32.61
C GLY A 344 -10.76 9.94 -32.96
N ASN A 345 -11.70 9.55 -33.82
CA ASN A 345 -11.90 8.15 -34.22
C ASN A 345 -10.66 7.53 -34.86
N PHE A 346 -10.44 6.23 -34.62
CA PHE A 346 -9.35 5.42 -35.16
C PHE A 346 -9.24 5.52 -36.69
N ALA A 347 -10.37 5.65 -37.38
CA ALA A 347 -10.44 5.79 -38.83
C ALA A 347 -9.75 7.07 -39.36
N THR A 348 -9.51 8.06 -38.50
CA THR A 348 -8.81 9.31 -38.85
C THR A 348 -7.28 9.16 -38.82
N LEU A 349 -6.75 8.05 -38.31
CA LEU A 349 -5.32 7.74 -38.37
C LEU A 349 -4.87 7.46 -39.81
N ALA A 350 -3.62 7.81 -40.14
CA ALA A 350 -2.99 7.38 -41.38
C ALA A 350 -3.04 5.84 -41.53
N PRO A 351 -3.24 5.31 -42.75
CA PRO A 351 -3.38 3.87 -42.97
C PRO A 351 -2.22 3.04 -42.40
N GLU A 352 -0.97 3.49 -42.54
CA GLU A 352 0.18 2.75 -41.99
C GLU A 352 0.10 2.66 -40.46
N ARG A 353 -0.39 3.72 -39.82
CA ARG A 353 -0.52 3.80 -38.37
C ARG A 353 -1.67 2.95 -37.85
N GLN A 354 -2.78 2.88 -38.58
CA GLN A 354 -3.85 1.94 -38.28
C GLN A 354 -3.33 0.51 -38.31
N GLU A 355 -2.57 0.16 -39.35
CA GLU A 355 -2.01 -1.17 -39.50
C GLU A 355 -0.98 -1.49 -38.41
N TRP A 356 -0.15 -0.52 -38.03
CA TRP A 356 0.83 -0.68 -36.96
C TRP A 356 0.19 -1.09 -35.63
N PHE A 357 -0.92 -0.46 -35.24
CA PHE A 357 -1.66 -0.81 -34.01
C PHE A 357 -2.39 -2.15 -34.12
N ARG A 358 -2.99 -2.45 -35.28
CA ARG A 358 -3.69 -3.72 -35.53
C ARG A 358 -2.73 -4.90 -35.45
N ALA A 359 -1.61 -4.84 -36.16
CA ALA A 359 -0.59 -5.90 -36.20
C ALA A 359 -0.01 -6.23 -34.81
N ARG A 360 0.00 -5.27 -33.88
CA ARG A 360 0.48 -5.43 -32.49
C ARG A 360 -0.62 -5.79 -31.49
N ASN A 361 -1.85 -5.95 -31.96
CA ASN A 361 -3.01 -6.23 -31.13
C ASN A 361 -3.21 -5.17 -30.01
N LEU A 362 -3.12 -3.89 -30.39
CA LEU A 362 -3.21 -2.72 -29.50
C LEU A 362 -4.50 -1.90 -29.73
N VAL A 363 -5.48 -2.47 -30.44
CA VAL A 363 -6.76 -1.83 -30.73
C VAL A 363 -7.91 -2.60 -30.11
N ALA A 364 -9.00 -1.89 -29.83
CA ALA A 364 -10.24 -2.52 -29.40
C ALA A 364 -10.72 -3.55 -30.45
N PRO A 365 -11.35 -4.67 -30.04
CA PRO A 365 -11.66 -5.77 -30.97
C PRO A 365 -12.51 -5.36 -32.18
N TYR A 366 -13.41 -4.39 -32.02
CA TYR A 366 -14.27 -3.88 -33.09
C TYR A 366 -13.57 -2.93 -34.08
N LEU A 367 -12.29 -2.59 -33.84
CA LEU A 367 -11.44 -1.82 -34.75
C LEU A 367 -10.49 -2.70 -35.56
N ARG A 368 -10.42 -3.99 -35.24
CA ARG A 368 -9.68 -5.00 -36.02
C ARG A 368 -10.37 -5.24 -37.36
N ARG A 369 -9.64 -5.79 -38.33
CA ARG A 369 -10.27 -6.15 -39.62
C ARG A 369 -11.31 -7.23 -39.37
N LYS A 370 -12.43 -7.21 -40.11
CA LYS A 370 -13.53 -8.19 -39.95
C LYS A 370 -13.01 -9.64 -40.06
N ASP A 371 -11.95 -9.85 -40.83
CA ASP A 371 -11.31 -11.13 -41.08
C ASP A 371 -10.53 -11.68 -39.86
N GLU A 372 -10.15 -10.81 -38.91
CA GLU A 372 -9.40 -11.16 -37.69
C GLU A 372 -10.30 -11.45 -36.47
N VAL A 373 -11.57 -11.05 -36.53
CA VAL A 373 -12.54 -11.24 -35.42
C VAL A 373 -13.12 -12.66 -35.43
N ALA A 374 -13.13 -13.33 -36.59
CA ALA A 374 -13.52 -14.73 -36.72
C ALA A 374 -12.38 -15.66 -36.28
N GLY A 375 -12.27 -15.89 -34.97
CA GLY A 375 -11.50 -17.02 -34.45
C GLY A 375 -12.08 -18.35 -34.95
N PRO A 376 -11.34 -19.49 -34.85
CA PRO A 376 -11.70 -20.77 -35.46
C PRO A 376 -13.05 -21.40 -35.02
N ARG A 377 -13.80 -20.77 -34.12
CA ARG A 377 -15.05 -21.30 -33.55
C ARG A 377 -16.33 -20.85 -34.26
N ASP A 378 -16.30 -19.80 -35.07
CA ASP A 378 -17.52 -19.25 -35.70
C ASP A 378 -17.76 -19.74 -37.14
N ARG A 379 -17.01 -20.75 -37.61
CA ARG A 379 -17.23 -21.40 -38.93
C ARG A 379 -17.99 -22.73 -38.85
N ALA A 380 -18.48 -23.10 -37.67
CA ALA A 380 -19.29 -24.30 -37.47
C ALA A 380 -20.57 -23.93 -36.70
N ALA A 381 -21.54 -23.36 -37.41
CA ALA A 381 -22.94 -23.29 -37.01
C ALA A 381 -23.80 -23.25 -38.27
#